data_AF-K7G0R8-F1
#
_entry.id   AF-K7G0R8-F1
#
_cell.length_a   1.000
_cell.length_b   1.000
_cell.length_c   1.000
_cell.angle_alpha   90.00
_cell.angle_beta   90.00
_cell.angle_gamma   90.00
#
_symmetry.space_group_name_H-M   'P 1'
#
loop_
_entity.id
_entity.type
_entity.pdbx_description
1 polymer ?
#
loop_
_entity_poly.entity_id
_entity_poly.type
_entity_poly.pdbx_seq_one_letter_code
_entity_poly.pdbx_strand_id
1 'polypeptide(L)'
;MAECAGEIVYQREGQQAADCAATDDSALIRSYDRAVRSYQDALRAGEKDQASERSEPSASSGAESEGDAEEEEKQEESSKWKVGDACCAVWSEDGLLYPAHVVSLSKEGGSCTVEYEHYGNREEQRLAGPLPPRAR
;
A
#
# COMPACT_ATOMS: atom_id res chain seq x y z
N MET A 1 16.86 -25.16 -48.95
CA MET A 1 16.88 -25.74 -47.60
C MET A 1 17.27 -24.61 -46.66
N ALA A 2 16.33 -24.03 -45.90
CA ALA A 2 16.65 -22.97 -44.96
C ALA A 2 16.82 -23.61 -43.57
N GLU A 3 18.02 -23.57 -43.02
CA GLU A 3 18.31 -23.95 -41.64
C GLU A 3 17.93 -22.78 -40.73
N CYS A 4 16.84 -22.92 -39.99
CA CYS A 4 16.44 -21.96 -38.95
C CYS A 4 17.14 -22.35 -37.64
N ALA A 5 18.33 -21.81 -37.39
CA ALA A 5 18.97 -21.86 -36.09
C ALA A 5 18.31 -20.81 -35.17
N GLY A 6 17.18 -21.17 -34.58
CA GLY A 6 16.57 -20.39 -33.50
C GLY A 6 17.24 -20.74 -32.17
N GLU A 7 17.94 -19.79 -31.57
CA GLU A 7 18.36 -19.88 -30.17
C GLU A 7 17.11 -19.88 -29.28
N ILE A 8 16.87 -21.00 -28.60
CA ILE A 8 15.71 -21.18 -27.72
C ILE A 8 16.03 -20.50 -26.39
N VAL A 9 15.50 -19.29 -26.17
CA VAL A 9 15.71 -18.50 -24.93
C VAL A 9 14.83 -18.98 -23.78
N TYR A 10 13.90 -19.91 -24.01
CA TYR A 10 12.99 -20.37 -22.97
C TYR A 10 12.67 -21.86 -23.09
N GLN A 11 13.31 -22.65 -22.23
CA GLN A 11 12.95 -24.05 -22.00
C GLN A 11 12.19 -24.13 -20.67
N ARG A 12 10.88 -24.33 -20.74
CA ARG A 12 10.05 -24.62 -19.58
C ARG A 12 9.99 -26.12 -19.38
N GLU A 13 10.80 -26.65 -18.47
CA GLU A 13 10.38 -27.78 -17.65
C GLU A 13 11.22 -27.89 -16.37
N GLY A 14 10.52 -27.89 -15.23
CA GLY A 14 10.90 -28.62 -14.02
C GLY A 14 12.14 -28.18 -13.24
N GLN A 15 12.01 -27.23 -12.32
CA GLN A 15 12.26 -27.53 -10.91
C GLN A 15 11.81 -26.41 -9.99
N GLN A 16 11.03 -26.83 -9.02
CA GLN A 16 10.56 -26.11 -7.87
C GLN A 16 11.75 -25.63 -7.01
N ALA A 17 11.97 -24.32 -6.97
CA ALA A 17 12.53 -23.64 -5.81
C ALA A 17 11.54 -22.52 -5.47
N ALA A 18 10.68 -22.81 -4.51
CA ALA A 18 9.87 -21.81 -3.84
C ALA A 18 10.80 -20.94 -3.00
N ASP A 19 11.44 -19.96 -3.63
CA ASP A 19 11.88 -18.76 -2.93
C ASP A 19 10.80 -17.72 -3.21
N CYS A 20 10.34 -17.04 -2.17
CA CYS A 20 9.24 -16.10 -2.21
C CYS A 20 9.60 -14.86 -3.05
N ALA A 21 9.56 -15.00 -4.37
CA ALA A 21 9.71 -13.91 -5.35
C ALA A 21 8.61 -12.84 -5.27
N ALA A 22 7.67 -12.98 -4.34
CA ALA A 22 6.60 -12.02 -4.13
C ALA A 22 7.03 -10.79 -3.30
N THR A 23 8.15 -10.85 -2.57
CA THR A 23 8.71 -9.69 -1.85
C THR A 23 10.24 -9.78 -1.73
N ASP A 24 10.94 -9.82 -2.86
CA ASP A 24 12.40 -9.65 -2.88
C ASP A 24 12.71 -8.16 -3.06
N ASP A 25 12.56 -7.35 -2.01
CA ASP A 25 12.94 -5.93 -1.97
C ASP A 25 14.45 -5.73 -2.25
N SER A 26 15.23 -6.82 -2.20
CA SER A 26 16.64 -6.86 -2.59
C SER A 26 16.87 -6.52 -4.07
N ALA A 27 15.92 -6.79 -4.97
CA ALA A 27 16.01 -6.39 -6.38
C ALA A 27 15.98 -4.86 -6.57
N LEU A 28 15.14 -4.15 -5.81
CA LEU A 28 15.04 -2.69 -5.86
C LEU A 28 16.34 -2.05 -5.33
N ILE A 29 16.84 -2.55 -4.19
CA ILE A 29 18.11 -2.11 -3.59
C ILE A 29 19.29 -2.31 -4.58
N ARG A 30 19.40 -3.49 -5.19
CA ARG A 30 20.46 -3.80 -6.18
C ARG A 30 20.38 -2.94 -7.44
N SER A 31 19.18 -2.60 -7.89
CA SER A 31 18.99 -1.74 -9.07
C SER A 31 19.44 -0.31 -8.80
N TYR A 32 19.14 0.22 -7.61
CA TYR A 32 19.57 1.54 -7.18
C TYR A 32 21.09 1.61 -7.00
N ASP A 33 21.68 0.63 -6.31
CA ASP A 33 23.13 0.53 -6.13
C ASP A 33 23.87 0.50 -7.48
N ARG A 34 23.35 -0.24 -8.47
CA ARG A 34 23.90 -0.29 -9.83
C ARG A 34 23.81 1.06 -10.55
N ALA A 35 22.67 1.75 -10.45
CA ALA A 35 22.46 3.04 -11.08
C ALA A 35 23.37 4.13 -10.48
N VAL A 36 23.48 4.18 -9.14
CA VAL A 36 24.34 5.12 -8.43
C VAL A 36 25.80 4.88 -8.79
N ARG A 37 26.25 3.62 -8.78
CA ARG A 37 27.62 3.27 -9.19
C ARG A 37 27.89 3.65 -10.64
N SER A 38 26.95 3.41 -11.55
CA SER A 38 27.11 3.80 -12.96
C SER A 38 27.20 5.31 -13.15
N TYR A 39 26.44 6.10 -12.41
CA TYR A 39 26.51 7.56 -12.47
C TYR A 39 27.81 8.08 -11.90
N GLN A 40 28.25 7.54 -10.75
CA GLN A 40 29.54 7.88 -10.15
C GLN A 40 30.71 7.47 -11.05
N ASP A 41 30.62 6.31 -11.68
CA ASP A 41 31.62 5.84 -12.64
C ASP A 41 31.60 6.71 -13.89
N ALA A 42 30.45 7.12 -14.42
CA ALA A 42 30.36 8.06 -15.54
C ALA A 42 30.92 9.46 -15.21
N LEU A 43 30.77 9.93 -13.96
CA LEU A 43 31.41 11.16 -13.50
C LEU A 43 32.93 11.00 -13.34
N ARG A 44 33.41 9.84 -12.87
CA ARG A 44 34.84 9.52 -12.72
C ARG A 44 35.51 9.22 -14.07
N ALA A 45 34.79 8.58 -14.99
CA ALA A 45 35.21 8.20 -16.33
C ALA A 45 34.97 9.32 -17.35
N GLY A 46 34.21 10.37 -16.99
CA GLY A 46 34.10 11.62 -17.74
C GLY A 46 35.42 12.40 -17.89
N GLU A 47 36.53 11.89 -17.32
CA GLU A 47 37.89 12.30 -17.66
C GLU A 47 38.52 11.50 -18.83
N LYS A 48 37.84 10.50 -19.41
CA LYS A 48 38.30 9.72 -20.58
C LYS A 48 37.15 9.28 -21.51
N ASP A 49 36.94 10.11 -22.54
CA ASP A 49 36.45 9.85 -23.90
C ASP A 49 35.17 9.03 -24.21
N GLN A 50 34.39 9.60 -25.13
CA GLN A 50 33.11 9.16 -25.67
C GLN A 50 33.11 7.79 -26.37
N ALA A 51 31.98 7.08 -26.30
CA ALA A 51 31.29 6.52 -27.47
C ALA A 51 29.86 6.10 -27.09
N SER A 52 28.89 6.40 -27.98
CA SER A 52 27.65 5.66 -28.33
C SER A 52 26.98 4.87 -27.19
N GLU A 53 25.68 4.93 -26.90
CA GLU A 53 24.55 5.04 -27.81
C GLU A 53 23.31 5.42 -26.95
N ARG A 54 22.47 6.27 -27.52
CA ARG A 54 21.19 6.66 -26.95
C ARG A 54 20.24 5.45 -26.94
N SER A 55 19.59 5.19 -25.82
CA SER A 55 18.37 4.40 -25.76
C SER A 55 17.53 4.88 -24.57
N GLU A 56 16.64 5.82 -24.84
CA GLU A 56 15.45 6.01 -24.01
C GLU A 56 14.61 4.72 -24.06
N PRO A 57 14.00 4.31 -22.95
CA PRO A 57 12.66 3.77 -23.03
C PRO A 57 11.70 4.71 -22.32
N SER A 58 10.96 5.46 -23.12
CA SER A 58 9.65 5.98 -22.76
C SER A 58 8.61 4.86 -22.94
N ALA A 59 8.01 4.40 -21.85
CA ALA A 59 6.69 3.77 -21.85
C ALA A 59 5.95 4.17 -20.57
N SER A 60 4.83 4.84 -20.80
CA SER A 60 3.99 5.58 -19.87
C SER A 60 2.79 4.76 -19.38
N SER A 61 2.09 5.34 -18.39
CA SER A 61 0.74 5.05 -17.84
C SER A 61 0.69 3.97 -16.74
N GLY A 62 -0.03 4.15 -15.63
CA GLY A 62 -0.91 5.23 -15.19
C GLY A 62 -1.75 4.74 -13.99
N ALA A 63 -2.29 5.70 -13.22
CA ALA A 63 -3.22 5.58 -12.07
C ALA A 63 -2.60 4.97 -10.79
N GLU A 64 -2.75 5.50 -9.58
CA GLU A 64 -3.65 6.45 -8.91
C GLU A 64 -2.92 6.90 -7.60
N SER A 65 -2.89 8.18 -7.16
CA SER A 65 -3.88 8.89 -6.32
C SER A 65 -4.47 7.96 -5.25
N GLU A 66 -4.27 8.09 -3.94
CA GLU A 66 -4.40 9.18 -2.96
C GLU A 66 -3.63 8.68 -1.71
N GLY A 67 -3.16 9.48 -0.76
CA GLY A 67 -3.80 10.55 0.02
C GLY A 67 -3.14 10.42 1.40
N ASP A 68 -2.41 11.43 1.83
CA ASP A 68 -2.95 12.39 2.79
C ASP A 68 -3.63 11.71 3.99
N ALA A 69 -2.86 11.62 5.08
CA ALA A 69 -3.40 11.60 6.41
C ALA A 69 -2.80 12.81 7.12
N GLU A 70 -3.20 13.99 6.65
CA GLU A 70 -3.36 15.11 7.56
C GLU A 70 -4.27 14.62 8.70
N GLU A 71 -3.75 14.65 9.92
CA GLU A 71 -4.60 14.67 11.12
C GLU A 71 -5.38 15.99 11.08
N GLU A 72 -6.39 16.06 10.20
CA GLU A 72 -7.53 16.91 10.46
C GLU A 72 -8.30 16.26 11.60
N GLU A 73 -7.94 16.66 12.82
CA GLU A 73 -8.86 16.71 13.94
C GLU A 73 -10.00 17.70 13.62
N LYS A 74 -10.83 17.36 12.62
CA LYS A 74 -12.17 17.90 12.54
C LYS A 74 -12.96 17.19 13.63
N GLN A 75 -12.82 17.73 14.84
CA GLN A 75 -13.82 17.64 15.90
C GLN A 75 -15.15 18.16 15.33
N GLU A 76 -15.86 17.35 14.57
CA GLU A 76 -17.14 17.74 14.01
C GLU A 76 -18.26 16.89 14.54
N GLU A 77 -18.90 17.55 15.52
CA GLU A 77 -20.28 17.45 15.90
C GLU A 77 -20.62 16.16 16.64
N SER A 78 -20.86 16.33 17.94
CA SER A 78 -21.46 15.38 18.86
C SER A 78 -22.90 15.02 18.46
N SER A 79 -23.05 14.51 17.24
CA SER A 79 -24.21 13.73 16.84
C SER A 79 -24.26 12.55 17.80
N LYS A 80 -25.27 12.56 18.66
CA LYS A 80 -25.51 11.48 19.62
C LYS A 80 -25.64 10.18 18.82
N TRP A 81 -24.62 9.34 18.86
CA TRP A 81 -24.63 8.00 18.30
C TRP A 81 -25.90 7.28 18.74
N LYS A 82 -26.59 6.62 17.81
CA LYS A 82 -27.68 5.67 18.10
C LYS A 82 -27.26 4.26 17.68
N VAL A 83 -27.88 3.26 18.30
CA VAL A 83 -27.71 1.87 17.89
C VAL A 83 -28.17 1.72 16.45
N GLY A 84 -27.35 1.09 15.63
CA GLY A 84 -27.54 0.88 14.20
C GLY A 84 -26.89 1.94 13.30
N ASP A 85 -26.27 2.99 13.86
CA ASP A 85 -25.54 3.95 13.04
C ASP A 85 -24.29 3.32 12.42
N ALA A 86 -24.12 3.55 11.12
CA ALA A 86 -22.86 3.30 10.43
C ALA A 86 -21.82 4.33 10.90
N CYS A 87 -20.62 3.86 11.19
CA CYS A 87 -19.50 4.67 11.66
C CYS A 87 -18.17 4.09 11.17
N CYS A 88 -17.09 4.82 11.38
CA CYS A 88 -15.73 4.30 11.27
C CYS A 88 -15.09 4.29 12.67
N ALA A 89 -14.45 3.20 13.05
CA ALA A 89 -13.77 3.06 14.35
C ALA A 89 -12.34 2.55 14.17
N VAL A 90 -11.46 2.94 15.08
CA VAL A 90 -10.06 2.51 15.09
C VAL A 90 -9.95 1.15 15.76
N TRP A 91 -9.48 0.13 15.04
CA TRP A 91 -9.31 -1.20 15.63
C TRP A 91 -8.05 -1.26 16.50
N SER A 92 -8.19 -1.70 17.77
CA SER A 92 -7.08 -1.68 18.74
C SER A 92 -5.87 -2.54 18.38
N GLU A 93 -6.02 -3.51 17.47
CA GLU A 93 -4.93 -4.40 17.07
C GLU A 93 -3.92 -3.71 16.13
N ASP A 94 -4.41 -3.01 15.11
CA ASP A 94 -3.57 -2.35 14.10
C ASP A 94 -3.55 -0.82 14.22
N GLY A 95 -4.47 -0.22 14.97
CA GLY A 95 -4.63 1.23 15.04
C GLY A 95 -5.20 1.88 13.76
N LEU A 96 -5.78 1.09 12.85
CA LEU A 96 -6.36 1.58 11.59
C LEU A 96 -7.88 1.77 11.69
N LEU A 97 -8.41 2.68 10.86
CA LEU A 97 -9.84 2.97 10.76
C LEU A 97 -10.55 1.94 9.88
N TYR A 98 -11.61 1.34 10.42
CA TYR A 98 -12.43 0.37 9.73
C TYR A 98 -13.91 0.76 9.76
N PRO A 99 -14.67 0.44 8.70
CA PRO A 99 -16.12 0.59 8.71
C PRO A 99 -16.74 -0.31 9.78
N ALA A 100 -17.68 0.23 10.52
CA ALA A 100 -18.32 -0.43 11.65
C ALA A 100 -19.76 0.07 11.83
N HIS A 101 -20.51 -0.62 12.69
CA HIS A 101 -21.85 -0.19 13.09
C HIS A 101 -22.01 -0.24 14.61
N VAL A 102 -22.72 0.73 15.17
CA VAL A 102 -22.97 0.82 16.61
C VAL A 102 -23.97 -0.26 17.02
N VAL A 103 -23.54 -1.25 17.80
CA VAL A 103 -24.39 -2.35 18.28
C VAL A 103 -25.01 -2.04 19.64
N SER A 104 -24.29 -1.31 20.49
CA SER A 104 -24.77 -1.00 21.84
C SER A 104 -24.25 0.35 22.32
N LEU A 105 -24.99 1.00 23.21
CA LEU A 105 -24.63 2.28 23.82
C LEU A 105 -24.72 2.17 25.34
N SER A 106 -23.58 2.28 26.01
CA SER A 106 -23.50 2.34 27.47
C SER A 106 -23.64 3.80 27.92
N LYS A 107 -24.86 4.16 28.35
CA LYS A 107 -25.16 5.51 28.87
C LYS A 107 -24.45 5.82 30.19
N GLU A 108 -24.03 4.79 30.92
CA GLU A 108 -23.39 4.90 32.23
C GLU A 108 -21.89 5.18 32.12
N GLY A 109 -21.22 4.61 31.12
CA GLY A 109 -19.77 4.71 30.92
C GLY A 109 -19.32 5.71 29.85
N GLY A 110 -20.26 6.31 29.10
CA GLY A 110 -19.90 7.16 27.96
C GLY A 110 -19.18 6.38 26.85
N SER A 111 -19.46 5.07 26.75
CA SER A 111 -18.89 4.14 25.78
C SER A 111 -19.97 3.56 24.86
N CYS A 112 -19.56 3.12 23.68
CA CYS A 112 -20.38 2.43 22.69
C CYS A 112 -19.68 1.15 22.26
N THR A 113 -20.45 0.10 22.00
CA THR A 113 -19.93 -1.11 21.35
C THR A 113 -20.15 -0.99 19.85
N VAL A 114 -19.07 -1.09 19.09
CA VAL A 114 -19.10 -1.14 17.62
C VAL A 114 -18.81 -2.56 17.15
N GLU A 115 -19.42 -2.97 16.03
CA GLU A 115 -19.09 -4.19 15.31
C GLU A 115 -18.50 -3.82 13.95
N TYR A 116 -17.31 -4.32 13.66
CA TYR A 116 -16.62 -4.00 12.41
C TYR A 116 -17.24 -4.77 11.24
N GLU A 117 -17.54 -4.02 10.18
CA GLU A 117 -18.10 -4.57 8.96
C GLU A 117 -17.10 -5.54 8.32
N HIS A 118 -17.60 -6.65 7.77
CA HIS A 118 -16.82 -7.74 7.16
C HIS A 118 -16.08 -8.69 8.11
N TYR A 119 -15.82 -8.28 9.35
CA TYR A 119 -15.06 -9.10 10.31
C TYR A 119 -15.94 -9.65 11.44
N GLY A 120 -16.95 -8.90 11.89
CA GLY A 120 -17.85 -9.31 12.97
C GLY A 120 -17.24 -9.30 14.38
N ASN A 121 -15.99 -8.83 14.53
CA ASN A 121 -15.40 -8.49 15.82
C ASN A 121 -16.13 -7.28 16.43
N ARG A 122 -16.28 -7.32 17.76
CA ARG A 122 -16.95 -6.28 18.54
C ARG A 122 -16.00 -5.68 19.54
N GLU A 123 -16.05 -4.36 19.68
CA GLU A 123 -15.14 -3.63 20.56
C GLU A 123 -15.86 -2.49 21.27
N GLU A 124 -15.52 -2.28 22.54
CA GLU A 124 -15.99 -1.13 23.31
C GLU A 124 -15.10 0.08 23.02
N GLN A 125 -15.72 1.13 22.48
CA GLN A 125 -15.10 2.39 22.13
C GLN A 125 -15.71 3.54 22.93
N ARG A 126 -14.97 4.63 23.11
CA ARG A 126 -15.51 5.85 23.73
C ARG A 126 -16.50 6.52 22.78
N LEU A 127 -17.53 7.21 23.27
CA LEU A 127 -18.49 7.91 22.40
C LEU A 127 -17.86 9.01 21.51
N ALA A 128 -16.68 9.51 21.87
CA ALA A 128 -15.88 10.45 21.07
C ALA A 128 -14.91 9.76 20.08
N GLY A 129 -14.84 8.43 20.09
CA GLY A 129 -13.92 7.64 19.27
C GLY A 129 -14.43 7.32 17.86
N PRO A 130 -15.69 6.86 17.68
CA PRO A 130 -16.23 6.61 16.36
C PRO A 130 -16.36 7.90 15.57
N LEU A 131 -16.06 7.80 14.27
CA LEU A 131 -16.18 8.86 13.27
C LEU A 131 -17.40 8.58 12.38
N PRO A 132 -18.03 9.62 11.81
CA PRO A 132 -19.07 9.44 10.79
C PRO A 132 -18.51 8.68 9.57
N PRO A 133 -19.37 7.95 8.83
CA PRO A 133 -18.94 7.24 7.63
C PRO A 133 -18.47 8.25 6.59
N ARG A 134 -17.38 7.96 5.88
CA ARG A 134 -16.86 8.84 4.82
C ARG A 134 -17.94 8.99 3.74
N ALA A 135 -18.39 10.22 3.51
CA ALA A 135 -19.28 10.53 2.40
C ALA A 135 -18.54 10.24 1.09
N ARG A 136 -19.17 9.47 0.22
CA ARG A 136 -18.61 8.97 -1.04
C ARG A 136 -18.88 9.93 -2.19
#